data_AF-A0A183JX99-F1
#
_entry.id   AF-A0A183JX99-F1
#
_cell.length_a   1.000
_cell.length_b   1.000
_cell.length_c   1.000
_cell.angle_alpha   90.00
_cell.angle_beta   90.00
_cell.angle_gamma   90.00
#
_symmetry.space_group_name_H-M   'P 1'
#
loop_
_entity.id
_entity.type
_entity.pdbx_description
1 polymer ?
#
loop_
_entity_poly.entity_id
_entity_poly.type
_entity_poly.pdbx_seq_one_letter_code
_entity_poly.pdbx_strand_id
1 'polypeptide(L)'
;MAAEKAARKVDMKQLYDTTKKQLGYYSKPERSVKDKKDKPITAIQGQTNRWVEHCEELLNMPAPLNTTDIEAAHTDLPIDITSPTIEKISMAGN
;
A
#
# COMPACT_ATOMS: atom_id res chain seq x y z
N MET A 1 -13.89 -27.84 -13.36
CA MET A 1 -12.41 -27.90 -13.48
C MET A 1 -11.88 -27.32 -14.81
N ALA A 2 -12.43 -26.20 -15.30
CA ALA A 2 -11.98 -25.55 -16.54
C ALA A 2 -11.51 -24.09 -16.33
N ALA A 3 -12.00 -23.42 -15.29
CA ALA A 3 -11.60 -22.04 -14.96
C ALA A 3 -10.18 -21.95 -14.38
N GLU A 4 -9.76 -22.93 -13.55
CA GLU A 4 -8.47 -22.90 -12.85
C GLU A 4 -7.27 -23.18 -13.78
N LYS A 5 -7.49 -23.87 -14.90
CA LYS A 5 -6.45 -24.16 -15.90
C LYS A 5 -6.20 -23.01 -16.88
N ALA A 6 -7.12 -22.05 -16.99
CA ALA A 6 -6.92 -20.85 -17.81
C ALA A 6 -5.97 -19.83 -17.14
N ALA A 7 -5.79 -19.91 -15.82
CA ALA A 7 -5.04 -18.94 -15.03
C ALA A 7 -3.52 -19.16 -14.98
N ARG A 8 -2.97 -20.30 -15.47
CA ARG A 8 -1.59 -20.72 -15.17
C ARG A 8 -0.59 -20.64 -16.31
N LYS A 9 -0.81 -19.82 -17.32
CA LYS A 9 0.22 -19.56 -18.34
C LYS A 9 0.23 -18.12 -18.82
N VAL A 10 0.26 -17.18 -17.89
CA VAL A 10 0.80 -15.86 -18.22
C VAL A 10 2.32 -16.03 -18.26
N ASP A 11 2.92 -15.76 -19.42
CA ASP A 11 4.38 -15.73 -19.57
C ASP A 11 4.95 -14.73 -18.55
N MET A 12 5.94 -15.15 -17.75
CA MET A 12 6.57 -14.29 -16.74
C MET A 12 7.12 -13.00 -17.37
N LYS A 13 7.53 -13.07 -18.64
CA LYS A 13 7.94 -11.89 -19.41
C LYS A 13 6.76 -10.92 -19.62
N GLN A 14 5.58 -11.44 -19.92
CA GLN A 14 4.37 -10.63 -20.11
C GLN A 14 3.89 -10.00 -18.80
N LEU A 15 4.02 -10.72 -17.67
CA LEU A 15 3.80 -10.15 -16.34
C LEU A 15 4.80 -9.03 -16.03
N TYR A 16 6.09 -9.24 -16.31
CA TYR A 16 7.13 -8.23 -16.11
C TYR A 16 6.89 -6.98 -16.97
N ASP A 17 6.61 -7.17 -18.27
CA ASP A 17 6.35 -6.09 -19.22
C ASP A 17 5.07 -5.30 -18.85
N THR A 18 4.01 -5.99 -18.40
CA THR A 18 2.76 -5.36 -17.94
C THR A 18 2.97 -4.59 -16.64
N THR A 19 3.68 -5.18 -15.67
CA THR A 19 4.01 -4.54 -14.40
C THR A 19 4.90 -3.32 -14.61
N LYS A 20 5.92 -3.41 -15.48
CA LYS A 20 6.77 -2.29 -15.91
C LYS A 20 5.95 -1.15 -16.54
N LYS A 21 5.00 -1.48 -17.42
CA LYS A 21 4.14 -0.48 -18.08
C LYS A 21 3.20 0.20 -17.08
N GLN A 22 2.71 -0.53 -16.08
CA GLN A 22 1.93 0.05 -14.97
C GLN A 22 2.79 0.90 -14.03
N LEU A 23 4.04 0.49 -13.76
CA LEU A 23 4.99 1.24 -12.92
C LEU A 23 5.57 2.50 -13.60
N GLY A 24 5.46 2.62 -14.93
CA GLY A 24 6.02 3.74 -15.69
C GLY A 24 5.55 5.12 -15.21
N TYR A 25 4.36 5.19 -14.62
CA TYR A 25 3.78 6.40 -14.03
C TYR A 25 4.31 6.74 -12.63
N TYR A 26 4.96 5.79 -11.93
CA TYR A 26 5.44 5.93 -10.55
C TYR A 26 6.97 5.99 -10.45
N SER A 27 7.64 6.39 -11.53
CA SER A 27 9.10 6.41 -11.62
C SER A 27 9.77 7.44 -10.73
N LYS A 28 9.03 8.46 -10.26
CA LYS A 28 9.51 9.46 -9.30
C LYS A 28 8.52 9.58 -8.15
N PRO A 29 8.96 9.43 -6.90
CA PRO A 29 8.15 9.86 -5.78
C PRO A 29 7.92 11.38 -5.91
N GLU A 30 6.68 11.82 -5.65
CA GLU A 30 6.29 13.25 -5.68
C GLU A 30 7.16 14.11 -4.76
N ARG A 31 7.77 13.49 -3.73
CA ARG A 31 8.76 14.11 -2.84
C ARG A 31 10.07 13.34 -2.85
N SER A 32 11.18 14.08 -2.97
CA SER A 32 12.52 13.57 -2.73
C SER A 32 12.72 13.26 -1.24
N VAL A 33 13.39 12.14 -0.93
CA VAL A 33 13.85 11.84 0.43
C VAL A 33 14.87 12.90 0.85
N LYS A 34 14.72 13.43 2.07
CA LYS A 34 15.61 14.44 2.65
C LYS A 34 16.34 13.90 3.88
N ASP A 35 17.52 14.43 4.15
CA ASP A 35 18.26 14.19 5.39
C ASP A 35 17.68 15.01 6.57
N LYS A 36 18.31 14.90 7.75
CA LYS A 36 17.92 15.66 8.96
C LYS A 36 18.11 17.18 8.83
N LYS A 37 18.84 17.65 7.82
CA LYS A 37 19.14 19.06 7.53
C LYS A 37 18.32 19.56 6.33
N ASP A 38 17.25 18.86 5.98
CA ASP A 38 16.37 19.12 4.84
C ASP A 38 17.04 19.06 3.46
N LYS A 39 18.23 18.47 3.36
CA LYS A 39 18.93 18.33 2.07
C LYS A 39 18.46 17.08 1.33
N PRO A 40 18.19 17.18 0.02
CA PRO A 40 17.76 16.02 -0.76
C PRO A 40 18.85 14.96 -0.85
N ILE A 41 18.47 13.70 -0.66
CA ILE A 41 19.34 12.53 -0.77
C ILE A 41 19.20 11.93 -2.18
N THR A 42 20.28 12.01 -2.96
CA THR A 42 20.30 11.58 -4.37
C THR A 42 20.86 10.17 -4.57
N ALA A 43 21.65 9.66 -3.62
CA ALA A 43 22.25 8.33 -3.68
C ALA A 43 21.38 7.28 -2.99
N ILE A 44 21.24 6.10 -3.61
CA ILE A 44 20.47 4.96 -3.07
C ILE A 44 21.00 4.57 -1.68
N GLN A 45 22.31 4.50 -1.50
CA GLN A 45 22.93 4.18 -0.22
C GLN A 45 22.56 5.19 0.87
N GLY A 46 22.47 6.48 0.52
CA GLY A 46 22.02 7.51 1.46
C GLY A 46 20.55 7.35 1.84
N GLN A 47 19.70 6.92 0.91
CA GLN A 47 18.29 6.63 1.20
C GLN A 47 18.16 5.41 2.13
N THR A 48 18.95 4.35 1.90
CA THR A 48 18.99 3.18 2.79
C THR A 48 19.43 3.56 4.20
N ASN A 49 20.48 4.37 4.33
CA ASN A 49 20.93 4.83 5.65
C ASN A 49 19.85 5.68 6.34
N ARG A 50 19.17 6.56 5.60
CA ARG A 50 18.04 7.33 6.13
C ARG A 50 16.89 6.44 6.59
N TRP A 51 16.60 5.35 5.89
CA TRP A 51 15.60 4.37 6.29
C TRP A 51 15.98 3.69 7.61
N VAL A 52 17.23 3.24 7.74
CA VAL A 52 17.73 2.61 8.98
C VAL A 52 17.63 3.57 10.16
N GLU A 53 18.13 4.81 10.02
CA GLU A 53 18.04 5.83 11.06
C GLU A 53 16.59 6.09 11.49
N HIS A 54 15.67 6.24 10.54
CA HIS A 54 14.26 6.51 10.85
C HIS A 54 13.60 5.32 11.58
N CYS A 55 13.92 4.09 11.17
CA CYS A 55 13.45 2.89 11.87
C CYS A 55 14.00 2.82 13.30
N GLU A 56 15.29 3.09 13.50
CA GLU A 56 15.88 3.15 14.84
C GLU A 56 15.24 4.23 15.71
N GLU A 57 14.99 5.43 15.17
CA GLU A 57 14.29 6.51 15.88
C GLU A 57 12.90 6.08 16.33
N LEU A 58 12.11 5.44 15.45
CA LEU A 58 10.78 4.96 15.78
C LEU A 58 10.80 3.85 16.85
N LEU A 59 11.81 2.97 16.81
CA LEU A 59 11.95 1.88 17.79
C LEU A 59 12.43 2.38 19.16
N ASN A 60 13.20 3.47 19.18
CA ASN A 60 13.65 4.12 20.41
C ASN A 60 12.69 5.22 20.90
N MET A 61 11.63 5.51 20.14
CA MET A 61 10.65 6.53 20.50
C MET A 61 9.86 6.05 21.72
N PRO A 62 9.86 6.80 22.85
CA PRO A 62 9.01 6.48 23.98
C PRO A 62 7.55 6.51 23.54
N ALA A 63 6.71 5.68 24.18
CA ALA A 63 5.27 5.71 23.92
C ALA A 63 4.76 7.17 24.02
N PRO A 64 3.96 7.64 23.06
CA PRO A 64 3.39 8.98 23.13
C PRO A 64 2.70 9.17 24.48
N LEU A 65 3.14 10.18 25.25
CA LEU A 65 2.61 10.44 26.60
C LEU A 65 1.16 10.92 26.57
N ASN A 66 0.79 11.54 25.47
CA ASN A 66 -0.56 11.97 25.18
C ASN A 66 -1.39 10.73 24.89
N THR A 67 -2.35 10.45 25.78
CA THR A 67 -3.58 9.77 25.37
C THR A 67 -4.06 10.52 24.14
N THR A 68 -4.01 9.87 22.98
CA THR A 68 -4.61 10.44 21.77
C THR A 68 -6.04 10.75 22.16
N ASP A 69 -6.39 12.03 22.24
CA ASP A 69 -7.77 12.47 22.40
C ASP A 69 -8.42 12.17 21.05
N ILE A 70 -8.69 10.87 20.83
CA ILE A 70 -9.45 10.38 19.70
C ILE A 70 -10.85 10.86 20.02
N GLU A 71 -11.15 12.10 19.60
CA GLU A 71 -12.52 12.56 19.49
C GLU A 71 -13.27 11.45 18.76
N ALA A 72 -14.18 10.79 19.48
CA ALA A 72 -14.90 9.66 18.95
C ALA A 72 -15.54 10.12 17.63
N ALA A 73 -15.19 9.44 16.54
CA ALA A 73 -15.77 9.74 15.25
C ALA A 73 -17.29 9.74 15.41
N HIS A 74 -17.96 10.84 15.03
CA HIS A 74 -19.41 10.91 15.08
C HIS A 74 -19.98 9.72 14.31
N THR A 75 -20.67 8.83 15.02
CA THR A 75 -21.30 7.60 14.53
C THR A 75 -22.50 7.87 13.62
N ASP A 76 -22.48 8.98 12.87
CA ASP A 76 -23.60 9.48 12.08
C ASP A 76 -23.57 9.04 10.62
N LEU A 77 -22.61 8.21 10.21
CA LEU A 77 -22.75 7.48 8.96
C LEU A 77 -23.48 6.16 9.24
N PRO A 78 -24.75 6.00 8.82
CA PRO A 78 -25.31 4.68 8.64
C PRO A 78 -24.52 4.01 7.51
N ILE A 79 -23.51 3.23 7.87
CA ILE A 79 -22.93 2.28 6.94
C ILE A 79 -24.04 1.26 6.72
N ASP A 80 -24.71 1.36 5.57
CA ASP A 80 -25.66 0.35 5.12
C ASP A 80 -24.87 -0.93 4.89
N ILE A 81 -24.83 -1.76 5.94
CA ILE A 81 -24.24 -3.09 5.93
C ILE A 81 -25.23 -4.06 5.28
N THR A 82 -25.90 -3.67 4.19
CA THR A 82 -26.61 -4.62 3.34
C THR A 82 -25.57 -5.58 2.81
N SER A 83 -25.45 -6.70 3.52
CA SER A 83 -24.77 -7.89 3.05
C SER A 83 -25.32 -8.14 1.66
N PRO A 84 -24.49 -8.18 0.60
CA PRO A 84 -24.99 -8.50 -0.72
C PRO A 84 -25.58 -9.89 -0.61
N THR A 85 -26.91 -9.97 -0.67
CA THR A 85 -27.68 -11.19 -0.53
C THR A 85 -27.02 -12.25 -1.40
N ILE A 86 -26.60 -13.34 -0.75
CA ILE A 86 -25.93 -14.52 -1.32
C ILE A 86 -26.59 -15.04 -2.61
N GLU A 87 -27.84 -14.66 -2.89
CA GLU A 87 -28.58 -14.91 -4.12
C GLU A 87 -27.94 -14.35 -5.41
N LYS A 88 -27.13 -13.28 -5.36
CA LYS A 88 -26.53 -12.73 -6.59
C LYS A 88 -25.42 -13.62 -7.18
N ILE A 89 -24.85 -14.53 -6.39
CA ILE A 89 -23.75 -15.41 -6.83
C ILE A 89 -24.28 -16.68 -7.51
N SER A 90 -25.53 -17.08 -7.26
CA SER A 90 -26.12 -18.31 -7.80
C SER A 90 -26.70 -18.17 -9.22
N MET A 91 -26.86 -16.94 -9.75
CA MET A 91 -27.43 -16.72 -11.09
C MET A 91 -26.39 -16.60 -12.22
N ALA A 92 -25.09 -16.62 -11.92
CA ALA A 92 -24.02 -16.47 -12.93
C ALA A 92 -23.33 -17.79 -13.33
N GLY A 93 -23.90 -18.94 -12.94
CA GLY A 93 -23.40 -20.26 -13.32
C GLY A 93 -24.42 -21.03 -14.13
N ASN A 94 -24.43 -20.80 -15.45
CA ASN A 94 -25.05 -21.71 -16.43
C ASN A 94 -24.15 -21.78 -17.67
#